data_AF-A0A0E9XSF6-F1
#
_entry.id   AF-A0A0E9XSF6-F1
#
_cell.length_a   1.000
_cell.length_b   1.000
_cell.length_c   1.000
_cell.angle_alpha   90.00
_cell.angle_beta   90.00
_cell.angle_gamma   90.00
#
_symmetry.space_group_name_H-M   'P 1'
#
loop_
_entity.id
_entity.type
_entity.pdbx_description
1 polymer ?
#
loop_
_entity_poly.entity_id
_entity_poly.type
_entity_poly.pdbx_seq_one_letter_code
_entity_poly.pdbx_strand_id
1 'polypeptide(L)'
;MVLFTHGDKLKKITIEEYLSKNQKLAEFTDKCRGGYHVLNNEDTNRSQVLELLKKIDKMVTINGGGCYTNEMYEMAEKAIEEKKKMILEEQEATRRKEEEDHRRRLEGEALTNALKELQEKMERQAREQAERYNNAFKQQAKVKPKLNSCTIQ
;
A
#
# COMPACT_ATOMS: atom_id res chain seq x y z
N MET A 1 -17.86 28.18 18.25
CA MET A 1 -18.09 28.86 19.54
C MET A 1 -17.35 28.05 20.59
N VAL A 2 -16.69 28.71 21.54
CA VAL A 2 -16.03 28.08 22.67
C VAL A 2 -16.91 28.21 23.91
N LEU A 3 -17.09 27.12 24.66
CA LEU A 3 -17.83 27.15 25.92
C LEU A 3 -16.85 27.07 27.09
N PHE A 4 -16.84 28.11 27.92
CA PHE A 4 -16.09 28.15 29.17
C PHE A 4 -17.02 27.78 30.32
N THR A 5 -16.77 26.62 30.92
CA THR A 5 -17.49 26.16 32.13
C THR A 5 -16.84 26.69 33.40
N HIS A 6 -17.55 26.59 34.53
CA HIS A 6 -17.11 27.10 35.82
C HIS A 6 -16.93 28.63 35.84
N GLY A 7 -17.93 29.35 35.32
CA GLY A 7 -17.94 30.82 35.33
C GLY A 7 -17.78 31.43 36.74
N ASP A 8 -18.21 30.73 37.78
CA ASP A 8 -17.98 31.06 39.19
C ASP A 8 -16.50 31.29 39.53
N LYS A 9 -15.59 30.55 38.89
CA LYS A 9 -14.14 30.63 39.13
C LYS A 9 -13.49 31.88 38.57
N LEU A 10 -14.17 32.62 37.69
CA LEU A 10 -13.69 33.91 37.20
C LEU A 10 -13.72 34.99 38.31
N LYS A 11 -14.41 34.76 39.43
CA LYS A 11 -14.44 35.67 40.58
C LYS A 11 -14.75 37.12 40.18
N LYS A 12 -13.74 38.01 40.22
CA LYS A 12 -13.85 39.45 39.90
C LYS A 12 -13.19 39.82 38.57
N ILE A 13 -12.65 38.86 37.83
CA ILE A 13 -12.04 39.11 36.53
C ILE A 13 -13.04 38.76 35.43
N THR A 14 -12.98 39.47 34.31
CA THR A 14 -13.79 39.12 33.14
C THR A 14 -13.16 37.98 32.35
N ILE A 15 -13.93 37.36 31.45
CA ILE A 15 -13.40 36.31 30.57
C ILE A 15 -12.36 36.87 29.60
N GLU A 16 -12.49 38.12 29.16
CA GLU A 16 -11.53 38.82 28.31
C GLU A 16 -10.19 39.03 29.03
N GLU A 17 -10.23 39.40 30.32
CA GLU A 17 -9.04 39.49 31.17
C GLU A 17 -8.39 38.12 31.43
N TYR A 18 -9.18 37.04 31.42
CA TYR A 18 -8.66 35.69 31.51
C TYR A 18 -7.98 35.25 30.20
N LEU A 19 -8.62 35.53 29.05
CA LEU A 19 -8.09 35.21 27.73
C LEU A 19 -6.81 35.98 27.41
N SER A 20 -6.71 37.25 27.82
CA SER A 20 -5.52 38.09 27.57
C SER A 20 -4.25 37.56 28.25
N LYS A 21 -4.39 36.74 29.30
CA LYS A 21 -3.26 36.08 30.00
C LYS A 21 -2.71 34.87 29.24
N ASN A 22 -3.42 34.34 28.24
CA ASN A 22 -3.00 33.19 27.47
C ASN A 22 -3.21 33.43 25.97
N GLN A 23 -2.15 33.90 25.30
CA GLN A 23 -2.17 34.22 23.89
C GLN A 23 -2.68 33.06 23.01
N LYS A 24 -2.23 31.82 23.27
CA LYS A 24 -2.68 30.66 22.48
C LYS A 24 -4.19 30.41 22.60
N LEU A 25 -4.73 30.62 23.80
CA LEU A 25 -6.16 30.46 24.06
C LEU A 25 -6.99 31.61 23.45
N ALA A 26 -6.47 32.84 23.51
CA ALA A 26 -7.08 33.98 22.81
C ALA A 26 -7.15 33.74 21.30
N GLU A 27 -6.02 33.38 20.67
CA GLU A 27 -5.96 33.07 19.24
C GLU A 27 -6.89 31.92 18.83
N PHE A 28 -7.01 30.88 19.66
CA PHE A 28 -7.96 29.79 19.43
C PHE A 28 -9.42 30.27 19.47
N THR A 29 -9.73 31.15 20.42
CA THR A 29 -11.07 31.71 20.60
C THR A 29 -11.43 32.63 19.43
N ASP A 30 -10.47 33.40 18.91
CA ASP A 30 -10.67 34.28 17.74
C ASP A 30 -10.92 33.49 16.44
N LYS A 31 -10.28 32.32 16.29
CA LYS A 31 -10.55 31.42 15.16
C LYS A 31 -11.97 30.84 15.19
N CYS A 32 -12.61 30.81 16.35
CA CYS A 32 -13.96 30.31 16.50
C CYS A 32 -14.99 31.39 16.17
N ARG A 33 -15.54 31.38 14.94
CA ARG A 33 -16.54 32.38 14.45
C ARG A 33 -17.74 32.66 15.37
N GLY A 34 -18.09 31.72 16.26
CA GLY A 34 -19.15 31.90 17.26
C GLY A 34 -18.71 32.59 18.56
N GLY A 35 -17.47 33.08 18.63
CA GLY A 35 -16.86 33.63 19.84
C GLY A 35 -16.85 32.63 21.00
N TYR A 36 -17.06 33.14 22.21
CA TYR A 36 -17.11 32.35 23.44
C TYR A 36 -18.39 32.55 24.24
N HIS A 37 -18.78 31.59 25.08
CA HIS A 37 -19.84 31.72 26.08
C HIS A 37 -19.34 31.25 27.44
N VAL A 38 -19.72 31.92 28.52
CA VAL A 38 -19.37 31.50 29.88
C VAL A 38 -20.61 30.91 30.54
N LEU A 39 -20.46 29.71 31.10
CA LEU A 39 -21.51 28.97 31.78
C LEU A 39 -21.06 28.67 33.22
N ASN A 40 -21.91 29.02 34.19
CA ASN A 40 -21.71 28.62 35.57
C ASN A 40 -22.59 27.40 35.88
N ASN A 41 -21.96 26.23 36.01
CA ASN A 41 -22.67 24.97 36.27
C ASN A 41 -23.21 24.87 37.71
N GLU A 42 -22.76 25.73 38.63
CA GLU A 42 -23.29 25.80 39.99
C GLU A 42 -24.49 26.76 40.10
N ASP A 43 -24.73 27.59 39.07
CA ASP A 43 -25.88 28.48 39.01
C ASP A 43 -27.10 27.74 38.44
N THR A 44 -28.22 27.81 39.15
CA THR A 44 -29.50 27.21 38.73
C THR A 44 -30.28 28.12 37.78
N ASN A 45 -29.78 29.34 37.54
CA ASN A 45 -30.41 30.29 36.64
C ASN A 45 -30.41 29.81 35.18
N ARG A 46 -31.60 29.43 34.71
CA ARG A 46 -31.82 28.95 33.34
C ARG A 46 -31.61 30.01 32.26
N SER A 47 -31.51 31.30 32.62
CA SER A 47 -31.25 32.35 31.62
C SER A 47 -29.91 32.15 30.91
N GLN A 48 -28.91 31.58 31.59
CA GLN A 48 -27.59 31.29 31.02
C GLN A 48 -27.68 30.29 29.86
N VAL A 49 -28.55 29.29 30.00
CA VAL A 49 -28.82 28.28 28.96
C VAL A 49 -29.59 28.90 27.81
N LEU A 50 -30.57 29.78 28.10
CA LEU A 50 -31.32 30.50 27.07
C LEU A 50 -30.40 31.41 26.23
N GLU A 51 -29.46 32.11 26.87
CA GLU A 51 -28.45 32.92 26.19
C GLU A 51 -27.54 32.08 25.30
N LEU A 52 -27.11 30.92 25.80
CA LEU A 52 -26.31 29.95 25.04
C LEU A 52 -27.05 29.48 23.78
N LEU A 53 -28.32 29.09 23.91
CA LEU A 53 -29.14 28.63 22.78
C LEU A 53 -29.32 29.75 21.73
N LYS A 54 -29.64 30.98 22.16
CA LYS A 54 -29.70 32.14 21.25
C LYS A 54 -28.39 32.37 20.50
N LYS A 55 -27.26 32.12 21.15
CA LYS A 55 -25.94 32.26 20.52
C LYS A 55 -25.67 31.16 19.51
N ILE A 56 -26.12 29.94 19.78
CA ILE A 56 -26.08 28.82 18.84
C ILE A 56 -26.95 29.12 17.61
N ASP A 57 -28.19 29.60 17.80
CA ASP A 57 -29.10 29.95 16.69
C ASP A 57 -28.51 31.04 15.79
N LYS A 58 -27.93 32.08 16.39
CA LYS A 58 -27.20 33.12 15.65
C LYS A 58 -26.03 32.53 14.88
N MET A 59 -25.26 31.62 15.47
CA MET A 59 -24.11 30.98 14.84
C MET A 59 -24.52 30.13 13.64
N VAL A 60 -25.60 29.35 13.74
CA VAL A 60 -26.19 28.61 12.61
C VAL A 60 -26.64 29.56 11.50
N THR A 61 -27.28 30.67 11.87
CA THR A 61 -27.71 31.70 10.90
C THR A 61 -26.52 32.34 10.18
N ILE A 62 -25.44 32.69 10.90
CA ILE A 62 -24.19 33.23 10.34
C ILE A 62 -23.53 32.23 9.39
N ASN A 63 -23.64 30.93 9.67
CA ASN A 63 -23.16 29.86 8.80
C ASN A 63 -24.10 29.61 7.59
N GLY A 64 -25.04 30.51 7.30
CA GLY A 64 -25.97 30.39 6.18
C GLY A 64 -27.07 29.35 6.41
N GLY A 65 -27.37 29.02 7.66
CA GLY A 65 -28.29 27.94 8.02
C GLY A 65 -27.67 26.54 7.91
N GLY A 66 -26.42 26.45 7.46
CA GLY A 66 -25.68 25.19 7.35
C GLY A 66 -25.29 24.64 8.71
N CYS A 67 -25.68 23.39 8.95
CA CYS A 67 -25.09 22.54 9.98
C CYS A 67 -24.00 21.65 9.35
N TYR A 68 -23.20 20.96 10.16
CA TYR A 68 -22.41 19.83 9.65
C TYR A 68 -23.42 18.79 9.17
N THR A 69 -23.69 18.74 7.86
CA THR A 69 -24.78 17.93 7.31
C THR A 69 -24.32 16.48 7.14
N ASN A 70 -25.25 15.54 7.29
CA ASN A 70 -24.99 14.15 6.93
C ASN A 70 -24.48 14.03 5.48
N GLU A 71 -24.86 14.92 4.59
CA GLU A 71 -24.36 14.98 3.21
C GLU A 71 -22.84 15.17 3.13
N MET A 72 -22.25 16.03 3.98
CA MET A 72 -20.80 16.20 4.03
C MET A 72 -20.10 14.92 4.48
N TYR A 73 -20.69 14.20 5.44
CA TYR A 73 -20.20 12.91 5.90
C TYR A 73 -20.30 11.84 4.81
N GLU A 74 -21.46 11.74 4.15
CA GLU A 74 -21.69 10.81 3.04
C GLU A 74 -20.76 11.07 1.85
N MET A 75 -20.48 12.34 1.53
CA MET A 75 -19.52 12.69 0.48
C MET A 75 -18.10 12.26 0.87
N ALA A 76 -17.69 12.49 2.12
CA ALA A 76 -16.38 12.06 2.60
C ALA A 76 -16.25 10.52 2.57
N GLU A 77 -17.29 9.80 2.98
CA GLU A 77 -17.30 8.34 2.99
C GLU A 77 -17.28 7.75 1.56
N LYS A 78 -18.04 8.34 0.63
CA LYS A 78 -17.99 7.97 -0.80
C LYS A 78 -16.59 8.17 -1.38
N ALA A 79 -15.95 9.31 -1.12
CA ALA A 79 -14.60 9.59 -1.61
C ALA A 79 -13.57 8.59 -1.06
N ILE A 80 -13.71 8.17 0.20
CA ILE A 80 -12.86 7.14 0.80
C ILE A 80 -13.06 5.80 0.09
N GLU A 81 -14.29 5.36 -0.15
CA GLU A 81 -14.57 4.07 -0.77
C GLU A 81 -14.12 4.02 -2.23
N GLU A 82 -14.32 5.11 -2.99
CA GLU A 82 -13.80 5.24 -4.35
C GLU A 82 -12.28 5.13 -4.39
N LYS A 83 -11.58 5.84 -3.48
CA LYS A 83 -10.12 5.80 -3.43
C LYS A 83 -9.60 4.42 -3.05
N LYS A 84 -10.25 3.75 -2.10
CA LYS A 84 -9.94 2.38 -1.69
C LYS A 84 -10.06 1.41 -2.85
N LYS A 85 -11.13 1.52 -3.66
CA LYS A 85 -11.31 0.69 -4.86
C LYS A 85 -10.17 0.88 -5.86
N MET A 86 -9.79 2.13 -6.15
CA MET A 86 -8.67 2.41 -7.06
C MET A 86 -7.35 1.79 -6.58
N ILE A 87 -7.05 1.91 -5.28
CA ILE A 87 -5.83 1.35 -4.69
C ILE A 87 -5.82 -0.19 -4.82
N LEU A 88 -6.96 -0.83 -4.56
CA LEU A 88 -7.07 -2.28 -4.64
C LEU A 88 -6.88 -2.78 -6.09
N GLU A 89 -7.48 -2.10 -7.06
CA GLU A 89 -7.31 -2.42 -8.50
C GLU A 89 -5.86 -2.28 -8.95
N GLU A 90 -5.16 -1.22 -8.52
CA GLU A 90 -3.74 -1.00 -8.80
C GLU A 90 -2.84 -2.07 -8.16
N GLN A 91 -3.12 -2.45 -6.91
CA GLN A 91 -2.40 -3.52 -6.22
C GLN A 91 -2.61 -4.87 -6.91
N GLU A 92 -3.84 -5.20 -7.31
CA GLU A 92 -4.11 -6.42 -8.07
C GLU A 92 -3.39 -6.44 -9.41
N ALA A 93 -3.40 -5.33 -10.15
CA ALA A 93 -2.69 -5.23 -11.42
C ALA A 93 -1.18 -5.42 -11.25
N THR A 94 -0.63 -4.84 -10.18
CA THR A 94 0.80 -4.99 -9.83
C THR A 94 1.12 -6.44 -9.49
N ARG A 95 0.33 -7.07 -8.61
CA ARG A 95 0.52 -8.48 -8.22
C ARG A 95 0.42 -9.41 -9.44
N ARG A 96 -0.55 -9.20 -10.33
CA ARG A 96 -0.69 -9.99 -11.57
C ARG A 96 0.54 -9.88 -12.47
N LYS A 97 1.11 -8.68 -12.62
CA LYS A 97 2.34 -8.47 -13.39
C LYS A 97 3.53 -9.21 -12.75
N GLU A 98 3.69 -9.08 -11.43
CA GLU A 98 4.77 -9.75 -10.70
C GLU A 98 4.66 -11.29 -10.80
N GLU A 99 3.44 -11.84 -10.66
CA GLU A 99 3.18 -13.27 -10.83
C GLU A 99 3.49 -13.75 -12.25
N GLU A 100 3.12 -12.97 -13.27
CA GLU A 100 3.42 -13.29 -14.67
C GLU A 100 4.93 -13.22 -14.95
N ASP A 101 5.62 -12.19 -14.46
CA ASP A 101 7.06 -12.05 -14.61
C ASP A 101 7.81 -13.18 -13.90
N HIS A 102 7.37 -13.56 -12.69
CA HIS A 102 7.95 -14.67 -11.96
C HIS A 102 7.75 -15.99 -12.70
N ARG A 103 6.54 -16.24 -13.22
CA ARG A 103 6.24 -17.43 -14.04
C ARG A 103 7.12 -17.50 -15.28
N ARG A 104 7.26 -16.40 -16.03
CA ARG A 104 8.11 -16.34 -17.23
C ARG A 104 9.57 -16.64 -16.93
N ARG A 105 10.10 -16.18 -15.79
CA ARG A 105 11.47 -16.47 -15.34
C ARG A 105 11.66 -17.96 -15.06
N LEU A 106 10.74 -18.55 -14.28
CA LEU A 106 10.78 -19.98 -13.96
C LEU A 106 10.71 -20.85 -15.21
N GLU A 107 9.79 -20.53 -16.13
CA GLU A 107 9.67 -21.24 -17.41
C GLU A 107 10.94 -21.09 -18.27
N GLY A 108 11.54 -19.89 -18.31
CA GLY A 108 12.78 -19.64 -19.04
C GLY A 108 13.98 -20.41 -18.45
N GLU A 109 14.12 -20.46 -17.14
CA GLU A 109 15.15 -21.23 -16.45
C GLU A 109 14.99 -22.73 -16.69
N ALA A 110 13.76 -23.26 -16.60
CA ALA A 110 13.46 -24.66 -16.87
C ALA A 110 13.80 -25.04 -18.33
N LEU A 111 13.43 -24.19 -19.30
CA LEU A 111 13.77 -24.41 -20.71
C LEU A 111 15.30 -24.40 -20.93
N THR A 112 16.00 -23.46 -20.32
CA THR A 112 17.46 -23.33 -20.44
C THR A 112 18.16 -24.58 -19.89
N ASN A 113 17.73 -25.08 -18.73
CA ASN A 113 18.26 -26.30 -18.13
C ASN A 113 17.97 -27.53 -19.02
N ALA A 114 16.76 -27.66 -19.55
CA ALA A 114 16.39 -28.77 -20.44
C ALA A 114 17.22 -28.78 -21.74
N LEU A 115 17.48 -27.61 -22.33
CA LEU A 115 18.33 -27.48 -23.52
C LEU A 115 19.78 -27.89 -23.23
N LYS A 116 20.31 -27.49 -22.07
CA LYS A 116 21.66 -27.88 -21.64
C LYS A 116 21.76 -29.40 -21.44
N GLU A 117 20.80 -30.01 -20.76
CA GLU A 117 20.77 -31.47 -20.59
C GLU A 117 20.68 -32.22 -21.92
N LEU A 118 19.90 -31.70 -22.88
CA LEU A 118 19.80 -32.27 -24.22
C LEU A 118 21.15 -32.19 -24.95
N GLN A 119 21.83 -31.04 -24.86
CA GLN A 119 23.16 -30.87 -25.45
C GLN A 119 24.18 -31.85 -24.84
N GLU A 120 24.23 -31.95 -23.51
CA GLU A 120 25.12 -32.89 -22.81
C GLU A 120 24.85 -34.35 -23.20
N LYS A 121 23.59 -34.73 -23.40
CA LYS A 121 23.22 -36.05 -23.92
C LYS A 121 23.71 -36.28 -25.34
N MET A 122 23.54 -35.30 -26.23
CA MET A 122 24.04 -35.40 -27.61
C MET A 122 25.58 -35.52 -27.65
N GLU A 123 26.28 -34.72 -26.85
CA GLU A 123 27.75 -34.78 -26.75
C GLU A 123 28.22 -36.14 -26.24
N ARG A 124 27.53 -36.70 -25.23
CA ARG A 124 27.82 -38.06 -24.72
C ARG A 124 27.63 -39.11 -25.80
N GLN A 125 26.52 -39.07 -26.54
CA GLN A 125 26.26 -40.00 -27.64
C GLN A 125 27.30 -39.89 -28.75
N ALA A 126 27.68 -38.67 -29.14
CA ALA A 126 28.71 -38.44 -30.14
C ALA A 126 30.06 -39.03 -29.72
N ARG A 127 30.44 -38.85 -28.45
CA ARG A 127 31.66 -39.45 -27.88
C ARG A 127 31.60 -40.98 -27.90
N GLU A 128 30.51 -41.58 -27.41
CA GLU A 128 30.33 -43.04 -27.40
C GLU A 128 30.39 -43.62 -28.83
N GLN A 129 29.79 -42.94 -29.80
CA GLN A 129 29.83 -43.38 -31.20
C GLN A 129 31.24 -43.29 -31.79
N ALA A 130 31.99 -42.22 -31.49
CA ALA A 130 33.39 -42.09 -31.90
C ALA A 130 34.29 -43.17 -31.27
N GLU A 131 34.09 -43.47 -29.98
CA GLU A 131 34.81 -44.55 -29.29
C GLU A 131 34.48 -45.93 -29.89
N ARG A 132 33.20 -46.21 -30.19
CA ARG A 132 32.78 -47.44 -30.87
C ARG A 132 33.43 -47.58 -32.25
N TYR A 133 33.43 -46.52 -33.05
CA TYR A 133 34.06 -46.52 -34.37
C TYR A 133 35.56 -46.81 -34.29
N ASN A 134 36.28 -46.13 -33.40
CA ASN A 134 37.71 -46.34 -33.20
C ASN A 134 38.01 -47.77 -32.74
N ASN A 135 37.20 -48.32 -31.83
CA ASN A 135 37.34 -49.70 -31.36
C ASN A 135 37.08 -50.72 -32.48
N ALA A 136 36.05 -50.53 -33.31
CA ALA A 136 35.76 -51.40 -34.46
C ALA A 136 36.89 -51.35 -35.51
N PHE A 137 37.41 -50.16 -35.79
CA PHE A 137 38.56 -49.98 -36.69
C PHE A 137 39.81 -50.71 -36.18
N LYS A 138 40.12 -50.58 -34.88
CA LYS A 138 41.23 -51.32 -34.24
C LYS A 138 41.04 -52.84 -34.32
N GLN A 139 39.82 -53.35 -34.20
CA GLN A 139 39.55 -54.78 -34.34
C GLN A 139 39.71 -55.26 -35.79
N GLN A 140 39.20 -54.52 -36.78
CA GLN A 140 39.40 -54.85 -38.20
C GLN A 140 40.88 -54.84 -38.60
N ALA A 141 41.67 -53.91 -38.07
CA ALA A 141 43.12 -53.86 -38.29
C ALA A 141 43.87 -55.08 -37.69
N LYS A 142 43.34 -55.69 -36.62
CA LYS A 142 43.89 -56.90 -35.99
C LYS A 142 43.47 -58.21 -36.67
N VAL A 143 42.41 -58.21 -37.47
CA VAL A 143 41.82 -59.42 -38.10
C VAL A 143 42.28 -59.61 -39.57
N LYS A 144 43.15 -58.76 -40.12
CA LYS A 144 43.73 -58.99 -41.47
C LYS A 144 44.41 -60.38 -41.51
N PRO A 145 43.98 -61.31 -42.38
CA PRO A 145 44.53 -62.65 -42.40
C PRO A 145 45.97 -62.62 -42.92
N LYS A 146 46.86 -63.39 -42.28
CA LYS A 146 48.11 -63.82 -42.90
C LYS A 146 47.72 -64.62 -44.15
N LEU A 147 47.83 -64.00 -45.33
CA LEU A 147 47.82 -64.74 -46.58
C LEU A 147 49.10 -65.58 -46.57
N ASN A 148 49.00 -66.81 -46.08
CA ASN A 148 50.09 -67.77 -46.11
C ASN A 148 50.14 -68.44 -47.49
N SER A 149 51.38 -68.70 -47.90
CA SER A 149 51.85 -69.72 -48.84
C SER A 149 51.48 -69.56 -50.32
N CYS A 150 52.50 -69.43 -51.16
CA CYS A 150 52.96 -70.58 -51.93
C CYS A 150 54.37 -70.33 -52.46
N THR A 151 55.32 -71.18 -52.05
CA THR A 151 56.68 -71.31 -52.59
C THR A 151 56.65 -72.40 -53.64
N ILE A 152 56.82 -72.10 -54.94
CA ILE A 152 57.19 -73.02 -56.04
C ILE A 152 57.68 -72.09 -57.18
N GLN A 153 58.82 -72.19 -57.86
CA GLN A 153 59.93 -73.14 -57.97
C GLN A 153 61.20 -72.36 -58.34
#